data_AF-A0A2G8I7U2-F1
#
_entry.id   AF-A0A2G8I7U2-F1
#
_cell.length_a   1.000
_cell.length_b   1.000
_cell.length_c   1.000
_cell.angle_alpha   90.00
_cell.angle_beta   90.00
_cell.angle_gamma   90.00
#
_symmetry.space_group_name_H-M   'P 1'
#
loop_
_entity.id
_entity.type
_entity.pdbx_description
1 polymer ?
#
loop_
_entity_poly.entity_id
_entity_poly.type
_entity_poly.pdbx_seq_one_letter_code
_entity_poly.pdbx_strand_id
1 'polypeptide(L)'
;MGKTHTLNHLIELLNKNRKMCSKALAEDRRESILYNGKKIAVTTWGDNGFELKENINYFEKEDCDILVTATRTRGETTEILNDYAKEINTEIIWIEKNLSASLDELINQTQAKDIKAVIDSL
;
A
#
# COMPACT_ATOMS: atom_id res chain seq x y z
N MET A 1 -8.39 4.08 -13.21
CA MET A 1 -8.46 3.67 -11.79
C MET A 1 -7.31 2.73 -11.41
N GLY A 2 -6.15 3.26 -11.00
CA GLY A 2 -4.92 2.47 -10.79
C GLY A 2 -4.51 2.35 -9.33
N LYS A 3 -4.14 1.14 -8.89
CA LYS A 3 -3.65 0.85 -7.52
C LYS A 3 -2.49 1.77 -7.13
N THR A 4 -1.59 2.01 -8.08
CA THR A 4 -0.45 2.93 -7.98
C THR A 4 -0.86 4.34 -7.60
N HIS A 5 -1.94 4.88 -8.20
CA HIS A 5 -2.39 6.24 -7.88
C HIS A 5 -2.94 6.35 -6.45
N THR A 6 -3.75 5.38 -6.02
CA THR A 6 -4.25 5.34 -4.63
C THR A 6 -3.10 5.30 -3.62
N LEU A 7 -2.13 4.41 -3.83
CA LEU A 7 -1.02 4.24 -2.91
C LEU A 7 -0.07 5.44 -2.92
N ASN A 8 0.14 6.10 -4.07
CA ASN A 8 0.89 7.36 -4.11
C ASN A 8 0.15 8.52 -3.41
N HIS A 9 -1.18 8.57 -3.46
CA HIS A 9 -1.94 9.51 -2.61
C HIS A 9 -1.82 9.18 -1.13
N LEU A 10 -1.77 7.90 -0.76
CA LEU A 10 -1.51 7.50 0.63
C LEU A 10 -0.13 7.98 1.09
N ILE A 11 0.91 7.83 0.26
CA ILE A 11 2.26 8.35 0.54
C ILE A 11 2.22 9.86 0.81
N GLU A 12 1.51 10.63 -0.02
CA GLU A 12 1.31 12.07 0.19
C GLU A 12 0.56 12.39 1.51
N LEU A 13 -0.46 11.60 1.87
CA LEU A 13 -1.21 11.79 3.10
C LEU A 13 -0.40 11.46 4.37
N LEU A 14 0.46 10.45 4.31
CA LEU A 14 1.32 10.03 5.42
C LEU A 14 2.54 10.97 5.56
N ASN A 15 3.04 11.50 4.46
CA ASN A 15 4.20 12.38 4.42
C ASN A 15 3.79 13.85 4.22
N LYS A 16 3.41 14.53 5.30
CA LYS A 16 2.91 15.93 5.30
C LYS A 16 3.85 16.96 4.66
N ASN A 17 5.12 16.64 4.49
CA ASN A 17 6.13 17.53 3.90
C ASN A 17 6.27 17.34 2.38
N ARG A 18 5.55 16.38 1.79
CA ARG A 18 5.69 16.00 0.38
C ARG A 18 4.37 16.21 -0.34
N LYS A 19 4.37 17.07 -1.35
CA LYS A 19 3.27 17.18 -2.31
C LYS A 19 3.64 16.45 -3.58
N MET A 20 2.82 15.51 -4.03
CA MET A 20 3.08 14.73 -5.24
C MET A 20 2.55 15.47 -6.47
N CYS A 21 3.33 15.54 -7.54
CA CYS A 21 2.83 15.99 -8.84
C CYS A 21 2.13 14.85 -9.59
N SER A 22 1.34 15.16 -10.60
CA SER A 22 0.59 14.17 -11.39
C SER A 22 1.47 13.05 -11.96
N LYS A 23 2.70 13.38 -12.41
CA LYS A 23 3.67 12.38 -12.88
C LYS A 23 4.06 11.41 -11.76
N ALA A 24 4.37 11.93 -10.57
CA ALA A 24 4.77 11.10 -9.44
C ALA A 24 3.66 10.18 -8.93
N LEU A 25 2.39 10.59 -9.07
CA LEU A 25 1.22 9.76 -8.72
C LEU A 25 1.05 8.52 -9.61
N ALA A 26 1.61 8.53 -10.82
CA ALA A 26 1.53 7.43 -11.77
C ALA A 26 2.73 6.48 -11.75
N GLU A 27 3.80 6.83 -11.02
CA GLU A 27 5.03 6.05 -10.97
C GLU A 27 4.96 5.00 -9.86
N ASP A 28 5.40 3.78 -10.18
CA ASP A 28 5.53 2.72 -9.20
C ASP A 28 6.77 2.88 -8.32
N ARG A 29 6.62 2.62 -7.01
CA ARG A 29 7.67 2.81 -6.00
C ARG A 29 7.48 1.92 -4.77
N ARG A 30 8.54 1.84 -3.98
CA ARG A 30 8.55 1.35 -2.60
C ARG A 30 9.07 2.47 -1.72
N GLU A 31 8.33 2.85 -0.69
CA GLU A 31 8.69 3.98 0.17
C GLU A 31 8.39 3.67 1.62
N SER A 32 9.35 3.94 2.51
CA SER A 32 9.20 3.84 3.95
C SER A 32 8.96 5.23 4.56
N ILE A 33 7.95 5.35 5.42
CA ILE A 33 7.47 6.61 5.98
C ILE A 33 7.31 6.46 7.48
N LEU A 34 7.92 7.36 8.26
CA LEU A 34 7.66 7.44 9.70
C LEU A 34 6.38 8.24 9.94
N TYR A 35 5.35 7.60 10.48
CA TYR A 35 4.05 8.19 10.75
C TYR A 35 3.53 7.75 12.13
N ASN A 36 3.18 8.71 12.99
CA ASN A 36 2.72 8.46 14.37
C ASN A 36 3.60 7.49 15.17
N GLY A 37 4.93 7.55 14.98
CA GLY A 37 5.89 6.68 15.67
C GLY A 37 6.05 5.28 15.08
N LYS A 38 5.34 4.95 14.00
CA LYS A 38 5.46 3.68 13.26
C LYS A 38 6.11 3.90 11.90
N LYS A 39 6.99 3.00 11.47
CA LYS A 39 7.60 3.00 10.14
C LYS A 39 6.73 2.17 9.19
N ILE A 40 6.16 2.82 8.18
CA ILE A 40 5.19 2.23 7.26
C ILE A 40 5.83 2.10 5.88
N ALA A 41 5.87 0.88 5.35
CA ALA A 41 6.25 0.62 3.96
C ALA A 41 5.00 0.69 3.07
N VAL A 42 4.99 1.59 2.09
CA VAL A 42 3.96 1.65 1.05
C VAL A 42 4.57 1.23 -0.28
N THR A 43 4.06 0.16 -0.87
CA THR A 43 4.60 -0.44 -2.10
C THR A 43 3.53 -0.56 -3.17
N THR A 44 3.73 0.12 -4.30
CA THR A 44 2.73 0.17 -5.38
C THR A 44 2.81 -1.04 -6.31
N TRP A 45 4.01 -1.61 -6.47
CA TRP A 45 4.25 -2.85 -7.20
C TRP A 45 3.48 -3.99 -6.54
N GLY A 46 2.77 -4.81 -7.31
CA GLY A 46 1.98 -5.91 -6.73
C GLY A 46 1.29 -6.82 -7.75
N ASP A 47 1.77 -6.78 -9.00
CA ASP A 47 1.08 -7.43 -10.12
C ASP A 47 1.47 -8.90 -10.30
N ASN A 48 2.63 -9.30 -9.78
CA ASN A 48 3.15 -10.68 -9.84
C ASN A 48 3.85 -11.07 -8.52
N GLY A 49 4.10 -12.37 -8.33
CA GLY A 49 4.71 -12.88 -7.10
C GLY A 49 6.14 -12.39 -6.84
N PHE A 50 6.91 -12.10 -7.90
CA PHE A 50 8.26 -11.55 -7.77
C PHE A 50 8.25 -10.17 -7.11
N GLU A 51 7.43 -9.25 -7.62
CA GLU A 51 7.32 -7.90 -7.06
C GLU A 51 6.81 -7.90 -5.61
N LEU A 52 5.91 -8.83 -5.27
CA LEU A 52 5.42 -8.96 -3.91
C LEU A 52 6.50 -9.47 -2.95
N LYS A 53 7.32 -10.44 -3.36
CA LYS A 53 8.48 -10.89 -2.56
C LYS A 53 9.47 -9.76 -2.33
N GLU A 54 9.72 -8.94 -3.36
CA GLU A 54 10.56 -7.75 -3.21
C GLU A 54 9.94 -6.70 -2.29
N ASN A 55 8.61 -6.58 -2.22
CA ASN A 55 7.95 -5.72 -1.23
C ASN A 55 8.15 -6.22 0.20
N ILE A 56 8.03 -7.53 0.41
CA ILE A 56 8.26 -8.17 1.71
C ILE A 56 9.72 -7.97 2.13
N ASN A 57 10.67 -8.26 1.25
CA ASN A 57 12.10 -8.03 1.49
C ASN A 57 12.39 -6.56 1.81
N TYR A 58 11.78 -5.62 1.07
CA TYR A 58 11.90 -4.20 1.37
C TYR A 58 11.37 -3.85 2.76
N PHE A 59 10.20 -4.37 3.12
CA PHE A 59 9.58 -4.17 4.44
C PHE A 59 10.47 -4.67 5.58
N GLU A 60 11.04 -5.86 5.46
CA GLU A 60 11.95 -6.45 6.45
C GLU A 60 13.27 -5.69 6.54
N LYS A 61 13.89 -5.41 5.39
CA LYS A 61 15.17 -4.68 5.32
C LYS A 61 15.06 -3.29 5.93
N GLU A 62 13.92 -2.63 5.73
CA GLU A 62 13.65 -1.32 6.28
C GLU A 62 13.17 -1.37 7.73
N ASP A 63 13.02 -2.53 8.36
CA ASP A 63 12.55 -2.66 9.75
C ASP A 63 11.24 -1.88 9.97
N CYS A 64 10.27 -2.13 9.09
CA CYS A 64 8.98 -1.46 9.12
C CYS A 64 7.99 -2.19 10.04
N ASP A 65 7.04 -1.45 10.61
CA ASP A 65 5.97 -1.98 11.46
C ASP A 65 4.74 -2.40 10.63
N ILE A 66 4.46 -1.68 9.55
CA ILE A 66 3.26 -1.89 8.70
C ILE A 66 3.66 -1.96 7.23
N LEU A 67 3.21 -3.00 6.53
CA LEU A 67 3.28 -3.11 5.06
C LEU A 67 1.92 -2.81 4.43
N VAL A 68 1.87 -1.79 3.58
CA VAL A 68 0.73 -1.49 2.72
C VAL A 68 1.11 -1.81 1.27
N THR A 69 0.58 -2.91 0.74
CA THR A 69 0.89 -3.37 -0.62
C THR A 69 -0.36 -3.63 -1.44
N ALA A 70 -0.27 -3.33 -2.73
CA ALA A 70 -1.26 -3.80 -3.70
C ALA A 70 -1.10 -5.31 -3.91
N THR A 71 -2.23 -6.03 -4.03
CA THR A 71 -2.26 -7.45 -4.41
C THR A 71 -3.43 -7.72 -5.36
N ARG A 72 -3.48 -8.93 -5.93
CA ARG A 72 -4.70 -9.45 -6.56
C ARG A 72 -5.55 -10.14 -5.49
N THR A 73 -6.85 -10.29 -5.75
CA THR A 73 -7.78 -11.00 -4.85
C THR A 73 -7.63 -12.52 -4.89
N ARG A 74 -6.98 -13.05 -5.93
CA ARG A 74 -6.70 -14.49 -6.12
C ARG A 74 -5.38 -14.70 -6.86
N GLY A 75 -4.77 -15.84 -6.58
CA GLY A 75 -3.55 -16.33 -7.25
C GLY A 75 -2.30 -16.13 -6.41
N GLU A 76 -1.15 -16.29 -7.08
CA GLU A 76 0.19 -16.34 -6.48
C GLU A 76 0.47 -15.23 -5.46
N THR A 77 0.11 -13.98 -5.75
CA THR A 77 0.37 -12.85 -4.84
C THR A 77 -0.43 -12.94 -3.54
N THR A 78 -1.68 -13.41 -3.60
CA THR A 78 -2.51 -13.63 -2.41
C THR A 78 -1.94 -14.78 -1.57
N GLU A 79 -1.47 -15.85 -2.20
CA GLU A 79 -0.89 -17.03 -1.52
C GLU A 79 0.40 -16.66 -0.80
N ILE A 80 1.33 -15.99 -1.49
CA ILE A 80 2.60 -15.51 -0.91
C ILE A 80 2.35 -14.63 0.31
N LEU A 81 1.41 -13.68 0.24
CA LEU A 81 1.14 -12.77 1.35
C LEU A 81 0.54 -13.52 2.55
N ASN A 82 -0.38 -14.46 2.31
CA ASN A 82 -0.98 -15.27 3.37
C ASN A 82 0.04 -16.17 4.06
N ASP A 83 0.93 -16.80 3.29
CA ASP A 83 1.96 -17.68 3.84
C ASP A 83 2.97 -16.88 4.66
N TYR A 84 3.40 -15.72 4.16
CA TYR A 84 4.25 -14.81 4.91
C TYR A 84 3.59 -14.32 6.20
N ALA A 85 2.32 -13.91 6.15
CA ALA A 85 1.61 -13.44 7.34
C ALA A 85 1.48 -14.51 8.43
N LYS A 86 1.29 -15.78 8.03
CA LYS A 86 1.32 -16.92 8.97
C LYS A 86 2.70 -17.13 9.56
N GLU A 87 3.75 -17.03 8.74
CA GLU A 87 5.15 -17.21 9.17
C GLU A 87 5.53 -16.23 10.29
N ILE A 88 5.15 -14.96 10.14
CA ILE A 88 5.43 -13.92 11.14
C ILE A 88 4.32 -13.75 12.19
N ASN A 89 3.29 -14.61 12.16
CA ASN A 89 2.12 -14.57 13.03
C ASN A 89 1.47 -13.17 13.12
N THR A 90 1.16 -12.59 11.96
CA THR A 90 0.50 -11.29 11.84
C THR A 90 -0.87 -11.40 11.15
N GLU A 91 -1.68 -10.35 11.29
CA GLU A 91 -2.99 -10.24 10.65
C GLU A 91 -2.90 -9.44 9.35
N ILE A 92 -3.64 -9.87 8.32
CA ILE A 92 -3.82 -9.12 7.08
C ILE A 92 -5.16 -8.40 7.12
N ILE A 93 -5.13 -7.08 6.94
CA ILE A 93 -6.34 -6.27 6.77
C ILE A 93 -6.57 -6.08 5.26
N TRP A 94 -7.66 -6.66 4.76
CA TRP A 94 -8.05 -6.54 3.36
C TRP A 94 -8.93 -5.31 3.14
N ILE A 95 -8.51 -4.43 2.23
CA ILE A 95 -9.28 -3.26 1.82
C ILE A 95 -9.67 -3.45 0.36
N GLU A 96 -10.97 -3.68 0.12
CA GLU A 96 -11.48 -3.88 -1.24
C GLU A 96 -11.48 -2.57 -2.03
N LYS A 97 -11.22 -2.67 -3.33
CA LYS A 97 -11.25 -1.53 -4.25
C LYS A 97 -12.67 -1.00 -4.39
N ASN A 98 -12.83 0.31 -4.25
CA ASN A 98 -14.08 0.99 -4.60
C ASN A 98 -14.31 0.95 -6.13
N LEU A 99 -15.43 0.35 -6.55
CA LEU A 99 -15.79 0.12 -7.96
C LEU A 99 -16.72 1.20 -8.55
N SER A 100 -16.94 2.32 -7.85
CA SER A 100 -17.87 3.36 -8.33
C SER A 100 -17.42 3.99 -9.66
N ALA A 101 -18.40 4.35 -10.50
CA ALA A 101 -18.19 4.82 -11.87
C ALA A 101 -17.88 6.34 -11.99
N SER A 102 -17.63 7.03 -10.87
CA SER A 102 -17.37 8.48 -10.86
C SER A 102 -15.88 8.82 -10.90
N LEU A 103 -15.55 10.03 -11.37
CA LEU A 103 -14.22 10.65 -11.53
C LEU A 103 -13.05 9.96 -10.80
N ASP A 104 -12.15 9.34 -11.57
CA ASP A 104 -11.09 8.46 -11.10
C ASP A 104 -10.22 8.98 -9.95
N GLU A 105 -9.96 10.27 -9.94
CA GLU A 105 -9.09 10.89 -8.94
C GLU A 105 -9.75 10.96 -7.57
N LEU A 106 -11.04 11.31 -7.50
CA LEU A 106 -11.76 11.42 -6.23
C LEU A 106 -11.87 10.08 -5.52
N ILE A 107 -12.02 8.99 -6.28
CA ILE A 107 -12.05 7.63 -5.74
C ILE A 107 -10.67 7.26 -5.18
N ASN A 108 -9.59 7.52 -5.91
CA ASN A 108 -8.25 7.19 -5.43
C ASN A 108 -7.92 7.96 -4.13
N GLN A 109 -8.29 9.24 -4.05
CA GLN A 109 -8.12 10.05 -2.85
C GLN A 109 -8.97 9.57 -1.67
N THR A 110 -10.22 9.18 -1.92
CA THR A 110 -11.12 8.65 -0.88
C THR A 110 -10.59 7.33 -0.34
N GLN A 111 -10.23 6.41 -1.23
CA GLN A 111 -9.63 5.12 -0.86
C GLN A 111 -8.33 5.31 -0.06
N ALA A 112 -7.47 6.26 -0.44
CA ALA A 112 -6.25 6.56 0.31
C ALA A 112 -6.56 7.06 1.73
N LYS A 113 -7.62 7.86 1.92
CA LYS A 113 -8.10 8.29 3.24
C LYS A 113 -8.65 7.12 4.05
N ASP A 114 -9.36 6.20 3.43
CA ASP A 114 -9.88 5.00 4.10
C ASP A 114 -8.72 4.12 4.60
N ILE A 115 -7.70 3.89 3.77
CA ILE A 115 -6.48 3.17 4.17
C ILE A 115 -5.78 3.89 5.33
N LYS A 116 -5.66 5.21 5.27
CA LYS A 116 -5.08 6.00 6.36
C LYS A 116 -5.89 5.86 7.65
N ALA A 117 -7.22 5.86 7.58
CA ALA A 117 -8.07 5.70 8.76
C ALA A 117 -7.86 4.33 9.44
N VAL A 118 -7.65 3.26 8.65
CA VAL A 118 -7.25 1.96 9.18
C VAL A 118 -5.90 2.06 9.89
N ILE A 119 -4.89 2.66 9.26
CA ILE A 119 -3.56 2.86 9.87
C ILE A 119 -3.66 3.65 11.19
N ASP A 120 -4.48 4.70 11.25
CA ASP A 120 -4.69 5.52 12.45
C ASP A 120 -5.36 4.73 13.60
N SER A 121 -6.03 3.61 13.30
CA SER A 121 -6.69 2.76 14.29
C SER A 121 -5.82 1.63 14.86
N LEU A 122 -4.65 1.40 14.26
CA LEU A 122 -3.65 0.43 14.72
C LEU A 122 -2.73 1.07 15.74
#